data_AF-A0A844U986-F1
#
_entry.id   AF-A0A844U986-F1
#
_cell.length_a   1.000
_cell.length_b   1.000
_cell.length_c   1.000
_cell.angle_alpha   90.00
_cell.angle_beta   90.00
_cell.angle_gamma   90.00
#
_symmetry.space_group_name_H-M   'P 1'
#
loop_
_entity.id
_entity.type
_entity.pdbx_description
1 polymer ?
#
loop_
_entity_poly.entity_id
_entity_poly.type
_entity_poly.pdbx_seq_one_letter_code
_entity_poly.pdbx_strand_id
1 'polypeptide(L)'
;MVHYILDRDFDSILLQLLLVFIAWLMVIFSVGIDLHFGIKKSKKEGVYTHSYGLRKTSEKVVEYLAFMFFMLFLDVLNPLFAYFNITALPLMSVFGAIVLVYTEWKSVREKSDEKFRYALKRNPAELIKFVQENRELIEEIKKLKEK
;
A
#
# COMPACT_ATOMS: atom_id res chain seq x y z
N MET A 1 -11.13 -21.61 8.46
CA MET A 1 -10.10 -22.68 8.36
C MET A 1 -10.40 -23.91 9.25
N VAL A 2 -10.94 -23.73 10.47
CA VAL A 2 -11.22 -24.84 11.42
C VAL A 2 -12.11 -25.96 10.85
N HIS A 3 -13.12 -25.64 10.05
CA HIS A 3 -14.01 -26.63 9.43
C HIS A 3 -13.26 -27.64 8.54
N TYR A 4 -12.32 -27.19 7.71
CA TYR A 4 -11.50 -28.07 6.87
C TYR A 4 -10.54 -28.95 7.68
N ILE A 5 -10.11 -28.47 8.85
CA ILE A 5 -9.28 -29.26 9.77
C ILE A 5 -10.09 -30.44 10.33
N LEU A 6 -11.37 -30.21 10.64
CA LEU A 6 -12.30 -31.25 11.08
C LEU A 6 -12.59 -32.27 9.96
N ASP A 7 -12.74 -31.80 8.72
CA ASP A 7 -13.00 -32.65 7.55
C ASP A 7 -11.75 -33.34 6.97
N ARG A 8 -10.56 -33.08 7.55
CA ARG A 8 -9.25 -33.54 7.05
C ARG A 8 -8.97 -33.17 5.58
N ASP A 9 -9.54 -32.07 5.11
CA ASP A 9 -9.28 -31.53 3.78
C ASP A 9 -8.04 -30.63 3.82
N PHE A 10 -6.88 -31.24 3.60
CA PHE A 10 -5.59 -30.54 3.60
C PHE A 10 -5.35 -29.69 2.35
N ASP A 11 -5.97 -30.02 1.22
CA ASP A 11 -5.79 -29.29 -0.03
C ASP A 11 -6.40 -27.89 0.06
N SER A 12 -7.59 -27.79 0.63
CA SER A 12 -8.24 -26.50 0.89
C SER A 12 -7.47 -25.63 1.89
N ILE A 13 -6.87 -26.26 2.93
CA ILE A 13 -6.04 -25.54 3.90
C ILE A 13 -4.77 -25.01 3.23
N LEU A 14 -4.09 -25.83 2.42
CA LEU A 14 -2.90 -25.41 1.69
C LEU A 14 -3.19 -24.25 0.72
N LEU A 15 -4.31 -24.31 0.00
CA LEU A 15 -4.75 -23.25 -0.90
C LEU A 15 -5.00 -21.94 -0.15
N GLN A 16 -5.68 -22.00 1.01
CA GLN A 16 -5.90 -20.81 1.85
C GLN A 16 -4.60 -20.23 2.38
N LEU A 17 -3.69 -21.08 2.88
CA LEU A 17 -2.40 -20.64 3.38
C LEU A 17 -1.55 -19.99 2.28
N LEU A 18 -1.60 -20.53 1.06
CA LEU A 18 -0.93 -19.96 -0.11
C LEU A 18 -1.48 -18.58 -0.46
N LEU A 19 -2.81 -18.41 -0.44
CA LEU A 19 -3.44 -17.11 -0.70
C LEU A 19 -3.07 -16.07 0.36
N VAL A 20 -3.08 -16.45 1.63
CA VAL A 20 -2.59 -15.60 2.73
C VAL A 20 -1.13 -15.23 2.48
N PHE A 21 -0.28 -16.19 2.15
CA PHE A 21 1.14 -15.95 1.89
C PHE A 21 1.35 -14.94 0.75
N ILE A 22 0.61 -15.08 -0.36
CA ILE A 22 0.65 -14.12 -1.47
C ILE A 22 0.20 -12.73 -1.01
N ALA A 23 -0.87 -12.64 -0.22
CA ALA A 23 -1.35 -11.36 0.32
C ALA A 23 -0.28 -10.67 1.19
N TRP A 24 0.46 -11.44 2.00
CA TRP A 24 1.56 -10.93 2.81
C TRP A 24 2.72 -10.41 1.96
N LEU A 25 3.08 -11.15 0.89
CA LEU A 25 4.09 -10.68 -0.05
C LEU A 25 3.68 -9.34 -0.68
N MET A 26 2.42 -9.19 -1.09
CA MET A 26 1.93 -7.93 -1.67
C MET A 26 2.07 -6.74 -0.70
N VAL A 27 1.76 -6.93 0.59
CA VAL A 27 1.92 -5.90 1.61
C VAL A 27 3.40 -5.52 1.77
N ILE A 28 4.30 -6.51 1.85
CA ILE A 28 5.74 -6.27 1.93
C ILE A 28 6.25 -5.52 0.70
N PHE A 29 5.83 -5.92 -0.50
CA PHE A 29 6.17 -5.22 -1.74
C PHE A 29 5.66 -3.77 -1.74
N SER A 30 4.43 -3.53 -1.26
CA SER A 30 3.86 -2.19 -1.15
C SER A 30 4.72 -1.27 -0.26
N VAL A 31 5.14 -1.75 0.90
CA VAL A 31 6.03 -1.00 1.81
C VAL A 31 7.43 -0.81 1.19
N GLY A 32 7.94 -1.83 0.49
CA GLY A 32 9.21 -1.76 -0.25
C GLY A 32 9.20 -0.69 -1.34
N ILE A 33 8.07 -0.54 -2.04
CA ILE A 33 7.87 0.52 -3.05
C ILE A 33 7.88 1.90 -2.38
N ASP A 34 7.15 2.10 -1.27
CA ASP A 34 7.16 3.39 -0.53
C ASP A 34 8.59 3.74 -0.08
N LEU A 35 9.34 2.75 0.44
CA LEU A 35 10.73 2.95 0.84
C LEU A 35 11.63 3.32 -0.35
N HIS A 36 11.51 2.63 -1.48
CA HIS A 36 12.31 2.91 -2.67
C HIS A 36 12.09 4.34 -3.17
N PHE A 37 10.83 4.79 -3.25
CA PHE A 37 10.51 6.17 -3.63
C PHE A 37 11.00 7.19 -2.58
N GLY A 38 10.90 6.86 -1.30
CA GLY A 38 11.45 7.66 -0.20
C GLY A 38 12.96 7.87 -0.31
N ILE A 39 13.73 6.80 -0.54
CA ILE A 39 15.20 6.84 -0.70
C ILE A 39 15.59 7.61 -1.96
N LYS A 40 14.90 7.37 -3.08
CA LYS A 40 15.17 8.09 -4.34
C LYS A 40 14.95 9.60 -4.19
N LYS A 41 13.93 10.00 -3.41
CA LYS A 41 13.64 11.42 -3.12
C LYS A 41 14.71 12.05 -2.23
N SER A 42 15.08 11.42 -1.13
CA SER A 42 16.10 11.96 -0.21
C SER A 42 17.46 12.12 -0.89
N LYS A 43 17.84 11.15 -1.75
CA LYS A 43 19.08 11.22 -2.55
C LYS A 43 19.07 12.38 -3.53
N LYS A 44 17.92 12.73 -4.13
CA LYS A 44 17.80 13.91 -5.03
C LYS A 44 17.90 15.23 -4.30
N GLU A 45 17.44 15.29 -3.04
CA GLU A 45 17.42 16.51 -2.23
C GLU A 45 18.73 16.73 -1.46
N GLY A 46 19.69 15.80 -1.55
CA GLY A 46 20.99 15.90 -0.87
C GLY A 46 20.95 15.74 0.65
N VAL A 47 19.77 15.47 1.21
CA VAL A 47 19.56 15.26 2.65
C VAL A 47 19.68 13.77 2.94
N TYR A 48 20.86 13.33 3.40
CA TYR A 48 21.12 11.93 3.77
C TYR A 48 20.47 11.58 5.12
N THR A 49 19.16 11.37 5.15
CA THR A 49 18.42 10.86 6.31
C THR A 49 18.19 9.35 6.21
N HIS A 50 19.27 8.56 6.13
CA HIS A 50 19.15 7.11 5.93
C HIS A 50 18.62 6.39 7.20
N SER A 51 19.07 6.79 8.39
CA SER A 51 18.72 6.11 9.65
C SER A 51 17.27 6.37 10.08
N TYR A 52 16.80 7.62 10.03
CA TYR A 52 15.45 7.98 10.44
C TYR A 52 14.38 7.40 9.49
N GLY A 53 14.63 7.46 8.17
CA GLY A 53 13.72 6.91 7.17
C GLY A 53 13.57 5.39 7.27
N LEU A 54 14.70 4.67 7.38
CA LEU A 54 14.68 3.21 7.54
C LEU A 54 14.00 2.76 8.83
N ARG A 55 14.24 3.47 9.95
CA ARG A 55 13.58 3.16 11.22
C ARG A 55 12.06 3.31 11.13
N LYS A 56 11.58 4.39 10.51
CA LYS A 56 10.14 4.61 10.30
C LYS A 56 9.52 3.52 9.41
N THR A 57 10.24 3.06 8.38
CA THR A 57 9.79 1.93 7.56
C THR A 57 9.78 0.62 8.36
N SER A 58 10.78 0.38 9.21
CA SER A 58 10.78 -0.80 10.08
C SER A 58 9.59 -0.81 11.04
N GLU A 59 9.26 0.34 11.63
CA GLU A 59 8.09 0.49 12.51
C GLU A 59 6.79 0.18 11.73
N LYS A 60 6.63 0.71 10.51
CA LYS A 60 5.50 0.37 9.61
C LYS A 60 5.43 -1.13 9.31
N VAL A 61 6.56 -1.76 8.97
CA VAL A 61 6.59 -3.20 8.65
C VAL A 61 6.10 -4.02 9.83
N VAL A 62 6.54 -3.71 11.05
CA VAL A 62 6.10 -4.42 12.26
C VAL A 62 4.60 -4.23 12.48
N GLU A 63 4.09 -3.02 12.36
CA GLU A 63 2.66 -2.72 12.47
C GLU A 63 1.83 -3.48 11.43
N TYR A 64 2.29 -3.52 10.19
CA TYR A 64 1.58 -4.17 9.08
C TYR A 64 1.59 -5.68 9.21
N LEU A 65 2.72 -6.26 9.64
CA LEU A 65 2.80 -7.69 9.94
C LEU A 65 1.90 -8.05 11.13
N ALA A 66 1.89 -7.26 12.20
CA ALA A 66 1.00 -7.48 13.34
C ALA A 66 -0.48 -7.44 12.94
N PHE A 67 -0.85 -6.48 12.08
CA PHE A 67 -2.20 -6.38 11.53
C PHE A 67 -2.57 -7.57 10.64
N MET A 68 -1.66 -8.01 9.77
CA MET A 68 -1.87 -9.19 8.92
C MET A 68 -1.98 -10.48 9.74
N PHE A 69 -1.20 -10.62 10.82
CA PHE A 69 -1.35 -11.71 11.79
C PHE A 69 -2.72 -11.69 12.46
N PHE A 70 -3.21 -10.52 12.85
CA PHE A 70 -4.54 -10.38 13.42
C PHE A 70 -5.63 -10.80 12.43
N MET A 71 -5.52 -10.40 11.16
CA MET A 71 -6.46 -10.81 10.11
C MET A 71 -6.43 -12.31 9.82
N LEU A 72 -5.24 -12.92 9.81
CA LEU A 72 -5.08 -14.37 9.70
C LEU A 72 -5.77 -15.09 10.87
N PHE A 73 -5.63 -14.58 12.09
CA PHE A 73 -6.30 -15.15 13.26
C PHE A 73 -7.83 -15.12 13.11
N LEU A 74 -8.37 -14.02 12.55
CA LEU A 74 -9.80 -13.95 12.24
C LEU A 74 -10.20 -14.99 11.18
N ASP A 75 -9.43 -15.19 10.11
CA ASP A 75 -9.73 -16.23 9.09
C ASP A 75 -9.71 -17.66 9.66
N VAL A 76 -8.86 -17.92 10.65
CA VAL A 76 -8.84 -19.20 11.37
C VAL A 76 -10.10 -19.37 12.21
N LEU A 77 -10.45 -18.34 13.00
CA LEU A 77 -11.55 -18.40 13.97
C LEU A 77 -12.95 -18.27 13.39
N ASN A 78 -13.11 -17.72 12.18
CA ASN A 78 -14.41 -17.27 11.69
C ASN A 78 -15.45 -18.40 11.50
N PRO A 79 -16.56 -18.40 12.27
CA PRO A 79 -17.69 -19.30 12.05
C PRO A 79 -18.81 -18.67 11.17
N LEU A 80 -18.82 -17.35 10.98
CA LEU A 80 -19.83 -16.63 10.17
C LEU A 80 -19.76 -17.01 8.68
N PHE A 81 -18.56 -17.24 8.14
CA PHE A 81 -18.40 -17.64 6.73
C PHE A 81 -18.59 -19.13 6.46
N ALA A 82 -18.66 -19.98 7.50
CA ALA A 82 -19.09 -21.36 7.35
C ALA A 82 -20.55 -21.45 6.88
N TYR A 83 -21.37 -20.45 7.21
CA TYR A 83 -22.79 -20.39 6.83
C TYR A 83 -23.02 -20.00 5.35
N PHE A 84 -22.07 -19.31 4.73
CA PHE A 84 -22.24 -18.76 3.38
C PHE A 84 -21.67 -19.65 2.25
N ASN A 85 -21.07 -20.81 2.55
CA ASN A 85 -20.34 -21.65 1.58
C ASN A 85 -19.22 -20.92 0.79
N ILE A 86 -18.88 -19.67 1.14
CA ILE A 86 -17.73 -18.91 0.60
C ILE A 86 -16.47 -19.31 1.38
N THR A 87 -16.37 -20.58 1.78
CA THR A 87 -15.46 -21.04 2.82
C THR A 87 -14.04 -21.22 2.27
N ALA A 88 -13.82 -21.13 0.96
CA ALA A 88 -12.52 -21.42 0.33
C ALA A 88 -11.52 -20.24 0.33
N LEU A 89 -11.95 -19.01 0.62
CA LEU A 89 -11.10 -17.81 0.54
C LEU A 89 -10.79 -17.21 1.93
N PRO A 90 -9.53 -16.83 2.22
CA PRO A 90 -9.15 -16.13 3.45
C PRO A 90 -9.53 -14.63 3.35
N LEU A 91 -10.83 -14.36 3.50
CA LEU A 91 -11.42 -13.05 3.22
C LEU A 91 -10.84 -11.93 4.09
N MET A 92 -10.57 -12.19 5.37
CA MET A 92 -10.08 -11.16 6.28
C MET A 92 -8.64 -10.76 5.96
N SER A 93 -7.76 -11.74 5.69
CA SER A 93 -6.38 -11.48 5.29
C SER A 93 -6.30 -10.74 3.95
N VAL A 94 -7.14 -11.11 2.98
CA VAL A 94 -7.23 -10.41 1.68
C VAL A 94 -7.73 -8.98 1.89
N PHE A 95 -8.80 -8.79 2.66
CA PHE A 95 -9.31 -7.47 2.99
C PHE A 95 -8.25 -6.61 3.71
N GLY A 96 -7.55 -7.18 4.69
CA GLY A 96 -6.47 -6.52 5.41
C GLY A 96 -5.35 -6.07 4.48
N ALA A 97 -4.93 -6.94 3.56
CA ALA A 97 -3.92 -6.59 2.56
C ALA A 97 -4.38 -5.44 1.65
N ILE A 98 -5.64 -5.46 1.18
CA ILE A 98 -6.21 -4.37 0.35
C ILE A 98 -6.18 -3.05 1.11
N VAL A 99 -6.59 -3.03 2.38
CA VAL A 99 -6.57 -1.83 3.22
C VAL A 99 -5.15 -1.28 3.35
N LEU A 100 -4.16 -2.13 3.66
CA LEU A 100 -2.77 -1.70 3.82
C LEU A 100 -2.15 -1.18 2.52
N VAL A 101 -2.42 -1.85 1.39
CA VAL A 101 -1.97 -1.39 0.07
C VAL A 101 -2.61 -0.03 -0.26
N TYR A 102 -3.90 0.13 0.02
CA TYR A 102 -4.60 1.40 -0.18
C TYR A 102 -4.03 2.52 0.68
N THR A 103 -3.69 2.25 1.95
CA THR A 103 -3.09 3.28 2.84
C THR A 103 -1.72 3.73 2.35
N GLU A 104 -0.89 2.82 1.85
CA GLU A 104 0.42 3.18 1.29
C GLU A 104 0.28 3.93 -0.03
N TRP A 105 -0.64 3.50 -0.91
CA TRP A 105 -0.94 4.24 -2.14
C TRP A 105 -1.39 5.68 -1.85
N LYS A 106 -2.27 5.87 -0.86
CA LYS A 106 -2.68 7.20 -0.42
C LYS A 106 -1.51 8.00 0.13
N SER A 107 -0.64 7.39 0.94
CA SER A 107 0.56 8.05 1.48
C SER A 107 1.50 8.56 0.40
N VAL A 108 1.69 7.81 -0.68
CA VAL A 108 2.52 8.23 -1.83
C VAL A 108 1.92 9.45 -2.53
N ARG A 109 0.59 9.50 -2.72
CA ARG A 109 -0.09 10.65 -3.34
C ARG A 109 -0.02 11.90 -2.48
N GLU A 110 -0.19 11.78 -1.17
CA GLU A 110 -0.08 12.93 -0.25
C GLU A 110 1.32 13.54 -0.32
N LYS A 111 2.38 12.70 -0.37
CA LYS A 111 3.77 13.15 -0.51
C LYS A 111 4.08 13.88 -1.83
N SER A 112 3.34 13.65 -2.91
CA SER A 112 3.49 14.38 -4.17
C SER A 112 2.78 15.74 -4.13
N ASP A 113 1.58 15.78 -3.58
CA ASP A 113 0.76 17.00 -3.51
C ASP A 113 1.37 18.02 -2.55
N GLU A 114 1.92 17.58 -1.42
CA GLU A 114 2.68 18.46 -0.51
C GLU A 114 3.89 19.10 -1.21
N LYS A 115 4.57 18.33 -2.07
CA LYS A 115 5.72 18.82 -2.84
C LYS A 115 5.29 19.94 -3.80
N PHE A 116 4.16 19.76 -4.48
CA PHE A 116 3.56 20.76 -5.36
C PHE A 116 3.14 22.03 -4.60
N ARG A 117 2.49 21.87 -3.44
CA ARG A 117 2.08 23.01 -2.59
C ARG A 117 3.27 23.78 -2.01
N TYR A 118 4.37 23.09 -1.69
CA TYR A 118 5.59 23.72 -1.19
C TYR A 118 6.30 24.51 -2.30
N ALA A 119 6.37 23.97 -3.52
CA ALA A 119 6.87 24.69 -4.69
C ALA A 119 6.03 25.96 -4.99
N LEU A 120 4.71 25.88 -4.87
CA LEU A 120 3.81 27.03 -5.00
C LEU A 120 4.12 28.18 -4.03
N LYS A 121 4.48 27.84 -2.77
CA LYS A 121 4.62 28.82 -1.69
C LYS A 121 5.96 29.56 -1.69
N ARG A 122 7.04 28.98 -2.23
CA ARG A 122 8.39 29.50 -2.03
C ARG A 122 8.96 30.31 -3.19
N ASN A 123 8.64 29.98 -4.45
CA ASN A 123 9.26 30.68 -5.57
C ASN A 123 8.40 30.65 -6.86
N PRO A 124 7.86 31.79 -7.33
CA PRO A 124 7.13 31.85 -8.60
C PRO A 124 7.98 31.42 -9.82
N ALA A 125 9.32 31.43 -9.71
CA ALA A 125 10.20 30.91 -10.75
C ALA A 125 10.15 29.37 -10.91
N GLU A 126 9.94 28.62 -9.82
CA GLU A 126 9.76 27.16 -9.89
C GLU A 126 8.39 26.78 -10.47
N LEU A 127 7.36 27.59 -10.21
CA LEU A 127 6.05 27.48 -10.88
C LEU A 127 6.18 27.67 -12.39
N ILE A 128 6.94 28.68 -12.83
CA ILE A 128 7.17 28.92 -14.27
C ILE A 128 7.90 27.72 -14.90
N LYS A 129 8.91 27.15 -14.24
CA LYS A 129 9.58 25.93 -14.71
C LYS A 129 8.66 24.72 -14.75
N PHE A 130 7.86 24.49 -13.70
CA PHE A 130 6.91 23.38 -13.66
C PHE A 130 5.84 23.49 -14.75
N VAL A 131 5.32 24.70 -15.00
CA VAL A 131 4.38 25.00 -16.09
C VAL A 131 5.03 24.83 -17.46
N GLN A 132 6.31 25.14 -17.60
CA GLN A 132 7.06 24.89 -18.84
C GLN A 132 7.34 23.40 -19.08
N GLU A 133 7.76 22.66 -18.06
CA GLU A 133 8.03 21.21 -18.17
C GLU A 133 6.74 20.40 -18.39
N ASN A 134 5.61 20.85 -17.83
CA ASN A 134 4.32 20.16 -17.94
C ASN A 134 3.34 20.91 -18.87
N ARG A 135 3.85 21.72 -19.80
CA ARG A 135 3.05 22.58 -20.68
C ARG A 135 2.05 21.79 -21.52
N GLU A 136 2.46 20.61 -21.98
CA GLU A 136 1.63 19.68 -22.75
C GLU A 136 0.45 19.16 -21.93
N LEU A 137 0.68 18.79 -20.66
CA LEU A 137 -0.37 18.35 -19.74
C LEU A 137 -1.37 19.47 -19.42
N ILE A 138 -0.89 20.71 -19.30
CA ILE A 138 -1.73 21.89 -19.04
C ILE A 138 -2.60 22.24 -20.26
N GLU A 139 -2.03 22.18 -21.47
CA GLU A 139 -2.77 22.31 -22.73
C GLU A 139 -3.87 21.25 -22.86
N GLU A 140 -3.58 20.02 -22.48
CA GLU A 140 -4.52 18.90 -22.54
C GLU A 140 -5.66 19.05 -21.52
N ILE A 141 -5.36 19.45 -20.28
CA ILE A 141 -6.37 19.79 -19.25
C ILE A 141 -7.25 20.95 -19.71
N LYS A 142 -6.68 21.95 -20.38
CA LYS A 142 -7.42 23.13 -20.86
C LYS A 142 -8.42 22.75 -21.96
N LYS A 143 -8.01 21.89 -22.91
CA LYS A 143 -8.88 21.35 -23.96
C LYS A 143 -10.03 20.50 -23.41
N LEU A 144 -9.82 19.77 -22.31
CA LEU A 144 -10.86 18.99 -21.64
C LEU A 144 -11.87 19.85 -20.88
N LYS A 145 -11.48 21.05 -20.44
CA LYS A 145 -12.35 21.98 -19.71
C LYS A 145 -13.18 22.89 -20.63
N GLU A 146 -12.77 23.04 -21.88
CA GLU A 146 -13.48 23.80 -22.92
C GLU A 146 -14.50 22.93 -23.71
N LYS A 147 -14.62 21.64 -23.38
CA LYS A 147 -15.64 20.71 -23.89
C LYS A 147 -16.73 20.48 -22.85
#